data_AF-A0AAV4ED95-F1
#
_entry.id   AF-A0AAV4ED95-F1
#
_cell.length_a   1.000
_cell.length_b   1.000
_cell.length_c   1.000
_cell.angle_alpha   90.00
_cell.angle_beta   90.00
_cell.angle_gamma   90.00
#
_symmetry.space_group_name_H-M   'P 1'
#
loop_
_entity.id
_entity.type
_entity.pdbx_description
1 polymer ?
#
loop_
_entity_poly.entity_id
_entity_poly.type
_entity_poly.pdbx_seq_one_letter_code
_entity_poly.pdbx_strand_id
1 'polypeptide(L)'
;MVFFFNSVLLLCIALGSQLGAIDAQTTRATTRSPASCVDLVDCARYGRDACDTSLYGDWGSQNCPAFCGICQGVATPGAPCADTRGDCNMFQSDLCTNSLFSGFVDGNCRKFCNKC
;
A
#
# COMPACT_ATOMS: atom_id res chain seq x y z
N MET A 1 -41.83 -3.91 -54.95
CA MET A 1 -41.48 -2.58 -54.39
C MET A 1 -40.94 -2.84 -53.00
N VAL A 2 -39.61 -3.03 -52.88
CA VAL A 2 -38.95 -3.46 -51.63
C VAL A 2 -38.19 -2.25 -51.08
N PHE A 3 -38.37 -2.03 -49.78
CA PHE A 3 -38.11 -0.79 -49.05
C PHE A 3 -36.62 -0.39 -48.99
N PHE A 4 -36.34 0.86 -49.35
CA PHE A 4 -35.03 1.54 -49.37
C PHE A 4 -34.61 2.14 -48.00
N PHE A 5 -34.85 1.45 -46.87
CA PHE A 5 -34.53 1.98 -45.54
C PHE A 5 -33.62 1.06 -44.72
N ASN A 6 -32.51 0.59 -45.31
CA ASN A 6 -31.60 -0.32 -44.60
C ASN A 6 -30.11 -0.08 -44.86
N SER A 7 -29.67 1.18 -44.98
CA SER A 7 -28.24 1.47 -45.15
C SER A 7 -27.70 2.59 -44.26
N VAL A 8 -28.54 3.51 -43.79
CA VAL A 8 -28.10 4.58 -42.88
C VAL A 8 -28.13 4.14 -41.42
N LEU A 9 -29.06 3.26 -41.04
CA LEU A 9 -29.18 2.74 -39.67
C LEU A 9 -27.99 1.87 -39.25
N LEU A 10 -27.33 1.21 -40.20
CA LEU A 10 -26.18 0.33 -39.92
C LEU A 10 -24.88 1.11 -39.62
N LEU A 11 -24.76 2.37 -40.05
CA LEU A 11 -23.54 3.17 -39.87
C LEU A 11 -23.45 3.79 -38.47
N CYS A 12 -24.59 4.12 -37.85
CA CYS A 12 -24.63 4.73 -36.51
C CYS A 12 -24.27 3.75 -35.38
N ILE A 13 -24.46 2.44 -35.59
CA ILE A 13 -24.20 1.41 -34.56
C ILE A 13 -22.68 1.13 -34.46
N ALA A 14 -21.91 1.43 -35.52
CA ALA A 14 -20.47 1.18 -35.55
C ALA A 14 -19.62 2.20 -34.75
N LEU A 15 -20.18 3.37 -34.40
CA LEU A 15 -19.49 4.40 -33.61
C LEU A 15 -19.95 4.45 -32.13
N GLY A 16 -21.06 3.81 -31.78
CA GLY A 16 -21.63 3.85 -30.41
C GLY A 16 -21.05 2.81 -29.45
N SER A 17 -20.31 1.82 -29.93
CA SER A 17 -19.85 0.68 -29.12
C SER A 17 -18.56 0.92 -28.33
N GLN A 18 -17.92 2.09 -28.46
CA GLN A 18 -16.68 2.41 -27.74
C GLN A 18 -16.89 3.18 -26.44
N LEU A 19 -18.08 3.77 -26.19
CA LEU A 19 -18.36 4.47 -24.93
C LEU A 19 -18.65 3.53 -23.75
N GLY A 20 -18.97 2.25 -23.99
CA GLY A 20 -19.18 1.27 -22.90
C GLY A 20 -17.89 0.62 -22.39
N ALA A 21 -16.79 0.72 -23.13
CA ALA A 21 -15.52 0.06 -22.79
C ALA A 21 -14.62 0.91 -21.87
N ILE A 22 -14.85 2.22 -21.80
CA ILE A 22 -14.08 3.14 -20.94
C ILE A 22 -14.48 3.06 -19.46
N ASP A 23 -15.72 2.66 -19.15
CA ASP A 23 -16.21 2.47 -17.77
C ASP A 23 -15.80 1.09 -17.19
N ALA A 24 -15.69 0.08 -18.06
CA ALA A 24 -15.19 -1.24 -17.68
C ALA A 24 -13.66 -1.26 -17.44
N GLN A 25 -12.91 -0.29 -17.97
CA GLN A 25 -11.48 -0.11 -17.66
C GLN A 25 -11.26 0.74 -16.39
N THR A 26 -12.16 1.66 -16.06
CA THR A 26 -12.13 2.43 -14.81
C THR A 26 -12.47 1.57 -13.59
N THR A 27 -13.23 0.49 -13.78
CA THR A 27 -13.56 -0.49 -12.72
C THR A 27 -12.73 -1.78 -12.83
N ARG A 28 -11.50 -1.72 -13.34
CA ARG A 28 -10.49 -2.66 -12.83
C ARG A 28 -10.19 -2.19 -11.42
N ALA A 29 -10.95 -2.71 -10.45
CA ALA A 29 -10.45 -2.90 -9.11
C ALA A 29 -9.09 -3.56 -9.29
N THR A 30 -8.04 -2.74 -9.22
CA THR A 30 -6.67 -3.21 -9.27
C THR A 30 -6.56 -3.94 -7.97
N THR A 31 -6.81 -5.25 -7.99
CA THR A 31 -6.54 -6.13 -6.87
C THR A 31 -5.03 -6.09 -6.72
N ARG A 32 -4.56 -5.03 -6.05
CA ARG A 32 -3.16 -4.74 -5.78
C ARG A 32 -2.68 -5.97 -5.04
N SER A 33 -1.69 -6.66 -5.60
CA SER A 33 -1.22 -7.89 -4.98
C SER A 33 -0.85 -7.57 -3.53
N PRO A 34 -1.09 -8.47 -2.57
CA PRO A 34 -0.74 -8.23 -1.17
C PRO A 34 0.74 -7.84 -0.98
N ALA A 35 1.63 -8.31 -1.87
CA ALA A 35 3.05 -7.95 -1.88
C ALA A 35 3.33 -6.50 -2.35
N SER A 36 2.43 -5.92 -3.14
CA SER A 36 2.51 -4.53 -3.61
C SER A 36 1.76 -3.54 -2.73
N CYS A 37 1.13 -4.02 -1.66
CA CYS A 37 0.41 -3.20 -0.68
C CYS A 37 1.35 -2.73 0.43
N VAL A 38 2.19 -1.76 0.10
CA VAL A 38 3.15 -1.14 1.01
C VAL A 38 3.07 0.37 0.85
N ASP A 39 3.13 1.08 1.97
CA ASP A 39 3.24 2.53 1.97
C ASP A 39 4.66 2.94 1.57
N LEU A 40 4.77 3.82 0.58
CA LEU A 40 6.04 4.27 -0.01
C LEU A 40 6.65 5.46 0.74
N VAL A 41 5.84 6.12 1.57
CA VAL A 41 6.21 7.30 2.37
C VAL A 41 5.62 7.17 3.77
N ASP A 42 6.05 8.03 4.69
CA ASP A 42 5.45 8.13 6.03
C ASP A 42 4.08 8.83 5.96
N CYS A 43 3.05 8.06 5.63
CA CYS A 43 1.69 8.52 5.40
C CYS A 43 1.04 9.13 6.65
N ALA A 44 1.49 8.74 7.85
CA ALA A 44 1.00 9.31 9.10
C ALA A 44 1.28 10.81 9.21
N ARG A 45 2.35 11.32 8.57
CA ARG A 45 2.69 12.76 8.55
C ARG A 45 1.70 13.62 7.76
N TYR A 46 0.98 13.01 6.82
CA TYR A 46 0.00 13.69 5.98
C TYR A 46 -1.42 13.56 6.54
N GLY A 47 -1.62 12.75 7.58
CA GLY A 47 -2.91 12.51 8.18
C GLY A 47 -3.88 11.78 7.25
N ARG A 48 -5.16 11.69 7.64
CA ARG A 48 -6.18 11.01 6.84
C ARG A 48 -6.52 11.74 5.55
N ASP A 49 -6.22 13.03 5.47
CA ASP A 49 -6.42 13.86 4.28
C ASP A 49 -5.63 13.32 3.08
N ALA A 50 -4.48 12.67 3.29
CA ALA A 50 -3.74 11.96 2.25
C ALA A 50 -4.58 10.98 1.42
N CYS A 51 -5.63 10.43 2.02
CA CYS A 51 -6.53 9.46 1.42
C CYS A 51 -7.73 10.11 0.72
N ASP A 52 -7.90 11.41 0.88
CA ASP A 52 -8.98 12.17 0.26
C ASP A 52 -8.61 12.52 -1.19
N THR A 53 -9.33 11.90 -2.12
CA THR A 53 -9.15 12.12 -3.55
C THR A 53 -9.53 13.53 -3.99
N SER A 54 -10.35 14.25 -3.22
CA SER A 54 -10.70 15.65 -3.50
C SER A 54 -9.56 16.62 -3.17
N LEU A 55 -8.68 16.25 -2.23
CA LEU A 55 -7.54 17.08 -1.80
C LEU A 55 -6.24 16.69 -2.50
N TYR A 56 -5.99 15.39 -2.65
CA TYR A 56 -4.71 14.86 -3.15
C TYR A 56 -4.83 13.98 -4.40
N GLY A 57 -6.02 13.88 -5.00
CA GLY A 57 -6.24 13.03 -6.18
C GLY A 57 -5.86 11.58 -5.90
N ASP A 58 -5.11 10.98 -6.82
CA ASP A 58 -4.65 9.59 -6.70
C ASP A 58 -3.35 9.43 -5.89
N TRP A 59 -2.80 10.51 -5.31
CA TRP A 59 -1.53 10.43 -4.60
C TRP A 59 -1.57 9.45 -3.43
N GLY A 60 -2.64 9.49 -2.64
CA GLY A 60 -2.84 8.57 -1.50
C GLY A 60 -2.94 7.12 -1.92
N SER A 61 -3.61 6.82 -3.04
CA SER A 61 -3.73 5.46 -3.54
C SER A 61 -2.41 4.91 -4.07
N GLN A 62 -1.56 5.76 -4.63
CA GLN A 62 -0.26 5.35 -5.17
C GLN A 62 0.79 5.18 -4.08
N ASN A 63 0.83 6.10 -3.10
CA ASN A 63 1.89 6.20 -2.10
C ASN A 63 1.53 5.61 -0.73
N CYS A 64 0.25 5.62 -0.38
CA CYS A 64 -0.25 5.27 0.95
C CYS A 64 -1.37 4.21 0.92
N PRO A 65 -1.27 3.17 0.07
CA PRO A 65 -2.39 2.27 -0.16
C PRO A 65 -2.77 1.43 1.07
N ALA A 66 -1.83 1.12 1.96
CA ALA A 66 -2.10 0.39 3.18
C ALA A 66 -2.66 1.33 4.24
N PHE A 67 -2.05 2.51 4.42
CA PHE A 67 -2.55 3.55 5.33
C PHE A 67 -3.97 4.00 5.00
N CYS A 68 -4.29 4.14 3.72
CA CYS A 68 -5.62 4.50 3.23
C CYS A 68 -6.61 3.32 3.17
N GLY A 69 -6.19 2.12 3.59
CA GLY A 69 -7.05 0.92 3.62
C GLY A 69 -7.51 0.44 2.24
N ILE A 70 -6.83 0.87 1.18
CA ILE A 70 -7.13 0.47 -0.20
C ILE A 70 -6.72 -0.99 -0.44
N CYS A 71 -5.74 -1.47 0.33
CA CYS A 71 -5.32 -2.86 0.33
C CYS A 71 -4.86 -3.29 1.71
N GLN A 72 -4.71 -4.60 1.88
CA GLN A 72 -4.12 -5.20 3.06
C GLN A 72 -2.80 -5.87 2.67
N GLY A 73 -1.68 -5.36 3.20
CA GLY A 73 -0.36 -5.94 2.99
C GLY A 73 -0.24 -7.32 3.63
N VAL A 74 0.68 -8.13 3.11
CA VAL A 74 1.10 -9.32 3.85
C VAL A 74 1.80 -8.82 5.11
N ALA A 75 1.38 -9.30 6.29
CA ALA A 75 2.10 -9.01 7.52
C ALA A 75 3.56 -9.46 7.31
N THR A 76 4.50 -8.51 7.36
CA THR A 76 5.92 -8.86 7.33
C THR A 76 6.15 -9.71 8.59
N PRO A 77 6.67 -10.94 8.48
CA PRO A 77 7.03 -11.72 9.65
C PRO A 77 7.86 -10.82 10.57
N GLY A 78 7.42 -10.68 11.82
CA GLY A 78 8.17 -9.87 12.79
C GLY A 78 9.63 -10.30 12.78
N ALA A 79 10.54 -9.34 12.91
CA ALA A 79 11.97 -9.66 12.94
C ALA A 79 12.21 -10.77 13.98
N PRO A 80 13.05 -11.78 13.68
CA PRO A 80 13.25 -12.94 14.54
C PRO A 80 13.68 -12.50 15.94
N CYS A 81 13.22 -13.22 16.97
CA CYS A 81 13.67 -12.94 18.33
C CYS A 81 15.08 -13.47 18.55
N ALA A 82 16.04 -12.64 18.14
CA ALA A 82 17.45 -12.91 18.21
C ALA A 82 18.21 -11.61 18.40
N ASP A 83 19.42 -11.73 18.95
CA ASP A 83 20.39 -10.65 18.91
C ASP A 83 21.10 -10.71 17.56
N THR A 84 21.14 -9.57 16.86
CA THR A 84 21.86 -9.43 15.60
C THR A 84 23.35 -9.24 15.83
N ARG A 85 23.73 -8.71 17.00
CA ARG A 85 25.13 -8.62 17.46
C ARG A 85 25.47 -9.76 18.41
N GLY A 86 26.72 -10.24 18.33
CA GLY A 86 27.23 -11.31 19.21
C GLY A 86 27.76 -10.81 20.56
N ASP A 87 27.94 -9.51 20.74
CA ASP A 87 28.56 -8.88 21.92
C ASP A 87 27.55 -8.15 22.81
N CYS A 88 26.26 -8.45 22.69
CA CYS A 88 25.21 -7.84 23.53
C CYS A 88 25.48 -8.03 25.03
N ASN A 89 26.14 -9.14 25.42
CA ASN A 89 26.54 -9.43 26.79
C ASN A 89 27.75 -8.63 27.30
N MET A 90 28.45 -7.89 26.44
CA MET A 90 29.59 -7.04 26.82
C MET A 90 29.16 -5.64 27.21
N PHE A 91 27.92 -5.24 26.86
CA PHE A 91 27.36 -3.97 27.28
C PHE A 91 26.84 -4.03 28.72
N GLN A 92 26.77 -2.86 29.34
CA GLN A 92 26.19 -2.71 30.67
C GLN A 92 24.68 -2.98 30.64
N SER A 93 24.12 -3.46 31.75
CA SER A 93 22.70 -3.85 31.84
C SER A 93 21.73 -2.69 31.69
N ASP A 94 22.18 -1.45 31.92
CA ASP A 94 21.42 -0.23 31.69
C ASP A 94 21.10 0.01 30.22
N LEU A 95 21.81 -0.65 29.28
CA LEU A 95 21.49 -0.66 27.86
C LEU A 95 20.01 -0.99 27.61
N CYS A 96 19.46 -1.94 28.38
CA CYS A 96 18.10 -2.44 28.17
C CYS A 96 17.01 -1.47 28.65
N THR A 97 17.30 -0.68 29.69
CA THR A 97 16.34 0.21 30.35
C THR A 97 16.47 1.67 29.92
N ASN A 98 17.65 2.08 29.45
CA ASN A 98 17.91 3.44 29.02
C ASN A 98 17.21 3.74 27.68
N SER A 99 16.31 4.72 27.69
CA SER A 99 15.52 5.12 26.52
C SER A 99 16.36 5.65 25.37
N LEU A 100 17.54 6.22 25.65
CA LEU A 100 18.47 6.70 24.63
C LEU A 100 19.01 5.58 23.73
N PHE A 101 19.05 4.34 24.24
CA PHE A 101 19.54 3.18 23.49
C PHE A 101 18.42 2.28 22.96
N SER A 102 17.14 2.68 23.11
CA SER A 102 15.98 1.90 22.61
C SER A 102 16.16 1.45 21.16
N GLY A 103 16.44 2.37 20.25
CA GLY A 103 16.65 2.04 18.83
C GLY A 103 17.83 1.09 18.58
N PHE A 104 18.89 1.18 19.38
CA PHE A 104 20.00 0.23 19.31
C PHE A 104 19.57 -1.16 19.77
N VAL A 105 18.88 -1.25 20.92
CA VAL A 105 18.37 -2.52 21.46
C VAL A 105 17.41 -3.17 20.47
N ASP A 106 16.49 -2.41 19.90
CA ASP A 106 15.48 -2.88 18.96
C ASP A 106 16.09 -3.47 17.68
N GLY A 107 17.24 -2.93 17.25
CA GLY A 107 17.96 -3.42 16.07
C GLY A 107 19.01 -4.49 16.34
N ASN A 108 19.49 -4.67 17.58
CA ASN A 108 20.71 -5.46 17.83
C ASN A 108 20.59 -6.48 18.98
N CYS A 109 19.94 -6.12 20.09
CA CYS A 109 20.08 -6.83 21.36
C CYS A 109 18.73 -7.15 22.03
N ARG A 110 17.66 -7.34 21.23
CA ARG A 110 16.31 -7.54 21.75
C ARG A 110 16.18 -8.78 22.61
N LYS A 111 16.84 -9.87 22.23
CA LYS A 111 16.76 -11.14 22.97
C LYS A 111 17.54 -11.01 24.29
N PHE A 112 18.74 -10.43 24.26
CA PHE A 112 19.51 -10.13 25.46
C PHE A 112 18.71 -9.27 26.45
N CYS A 113 17.95 -8.29 25.94
CA CYS A 113 17.13 -7.40 26.74
C CYS A 113 15.68 -7.88 27.00
N ASN A 114 15.31 -9.11 26.63
CA ASN A 114 13.95 -9.64 26.75
C ASN A 114 12.84 -8.72 26.17
N LYS A 115 13.16 -8.00 25.08
CA LYS A 115 12.20 -7.17 24.32
C LYS A 115 11.52 -7.93 23.19
N CYS A 116 11.93 -9.17 23.04
CA CYS A 116 11.23 -10.28 22.44
C CYS A 116 11.57 -11.49 23.35
#